data_AF-A0A183LKZ0-F1
#
_entry.id   AF-A0A183LKZ0-F1
#
_cell.length_a   1.000
_cell.length_b   1.000
_cell.length_c   1.000
_cell.angle_alpha   90.00
_cell.angle_beta   90.00
_cell.angle_gamma   90.00
#
_symmetry.space_group_name_H-M   'P 1'
#
loop_
_entity.id
_entity.type
_entity.pdbx_description
1 polymer ?
#
loop_
_entity_poly.entity_id
_entity_poly.type
_entity_poly.pdbx_seq_one_letter_code
_entity_poly.pdbx_strand_id
1 'polypeptide(L)'
;TKKKCFICEKNIPLDYKNVRLLSQFVSPYTGRIYGRHITGMCIPMQKRISKLIIRSRQFGFMPFESKESVFIGDPRITVRSR
;
A
#
# COMPACT_ATOMS: atom_id res chain seq x y z
N THR A 1 0.56 0.97 -26.05
CA THR A 1 1.14 0.10 -25.00
C THR A 1 0.23 0.11 -23.77
N LYS A 2 -0.13 -1.05 -23.18
CA LYS A 2 -1.00 -1.08 -21.99
C LYS A 2 -0.28 -0.42 -20.80
N LYS A 3 -0.88 0.62 -20.22
CA LYS A 3 -0.33 1.31 -19.03
C LYS A 3 -0.24 0.31 -17.87
N LYS A 4 0.97 0.03 -17.41
CA LYS A 4 1.21 -0.82 -16.23
C LYS A 4 1.05 0.04 -14.97
N CYS A 5 0.69 -0.60 -13.85
CA CYS A 5 0.75 0.08 -12.55
C CYS A 5 2.19 0.12 -12.04
N PHE A 6 2.48 1.03 -11.11
CA PHE A 6 3.81 1.25 -10.55
C PHE A 6 4.53 -0.04 -10.11
N ILE A 7 3.83 -0.92 -9.36
CA ILE A 7 4.41 -2.18 -8.88
C ILE A 7 4.78 -3.12 -10.04
N CYS A 8 3.90 -3.25 -11.04
CA CYS A 8 4.16 -4.12 -12.20
C CYS A 8 5.24 -3.55 -13.13
N GLU A 9 5.33 -2.22 -13.24
CA GLU A 9 6.32 -1.55 -14.08
C GLU A 9 7.72 -1.66 -13.47
N LYS A 10 7.82 -1.47 -12.16
CA LYS A 10 9.10 -1.57 -11.42
C LYS A 10 9.45 -2.99 -10.95
N ASN A 11 8.59 -3.97 -11.23
CA ASN A 11 8.73 -5.37 -10.80
C ASN A 11 9.05 -5.51 -9.29
N ILE A 12 8.37 -4.72 -8.45
CA ILE A 12 8.68 -4.66 -7.02
C ILE A 12 8.19 -5.94 -6.33
N PRO A 13 9.06 -6.68 -5.63
CA PRO A 13 8.65 -7.83 -4.86
C PRO A 13 7.77 -7.40 -3.68
N LEU A 14 6.65 -8.09 -3.48
CA LEU A 14 5.70 -7.80 -2.41
C LEU A 14 5.77 -8.88 -1.33
N ASP A 15 6.02 -8.46 -0.09
CA ASP A 15 6.03 -9.29 1.13
C ASP A 15 5.22 -8.58 2.23
N TYR A 16 4.49 -9.35 3.05
CA TYR A 16 3.73 -8.85 4.19
C TYR A 16 4.64 -8.30 5.31
N LYS A 17 5.93 -8.68 5.30
CA LYS A 17 6.95 -8.17 6.21
C LYS A 17 7.47 -6.79 5.83
N ASN A 18 7.28 -6.35 4.58
CA ASN A 18 7.73 -5.02 4.13
C ASN A 18 6.69 -3.95 4.49
N VAL A 19 6.62 -3.64 5.77
CA VAL A 19 5.66 -2.68 6.34
C VAL A 19 5.82 -1.30 5.72
N ARG A 20 7.06 -0.85 5.49
CA ARG A 20 7.35 0.45 4.88
C ARG A 20 6.66 0.62 3.52
N LEU A 21 6.77 -0.38 2.65
CA LEU A 21 6.09 -0.36 1.34
C LEU A 21 4.57 -0.44 1.48
N LEU A 22 4.07 -1.37 2.30
CA LEU A 22 2.63 -1.57 2.47
C LEU A 22 1.95 -0.34 3.09
N SER A 23 2.66 0.38 3.97
CA SER A 23 2.18 1.59 4.65
C SER A 23 1.92 2.75 3.69
N GLN A 24 2.43 2.69 2.45
CA GLN A 24 2.14 3.69 1.41
C GLN A 24 0.71 3.56 0.87
N PHE A 25 0.05 2.43 1.10
CA PHE A 25 -1.29 2.13 0.59
C PHE A 25 -2.39 2.24 1.66
N VAL A 26 -2.06 2.78 2.83
CA VAL A 26 -3.02 3.00 3.92
C VAL A 26 -3.07 4.48 4.33
N SER A 27 -4.22 4.90 4.82
CA SER A 27 -4.41 6.22 5.40
C SER A 27 -3.57 6.40 6.66
N PRO A 28 -2.80 7.50 6.77
CA PRO A 28 -1.94 7.70 7.93
C PRO A 28 -2.70 7.85 9.25
N TYR A 29 -3.88 8.46 9.20
CA TYR A 29 -4.66 8.79 10.40
C TYR A 29 -5.76 7.79 10.72
N THR A 30 -6.15 6.93 9.78
CA THR A 30 -7.26 5.99 9.98
C THR A 30 -6.89 4.54 9.73
N GLY A 31 -5.68 4.28 9.20
CA GLY A 31 -5.23 2.95 8.81
C GLY A 31 -6.08 2.28 7.72
N ARG A 32 -7.08 2.96 7.14
CA ARG A 32 -7.90 2.38 6.07
C ARG A 32 -7.07 2.17 4.82
N ILE A 33 -7.22 1.01 4.18
CA ILE A 33 -6.55 0.72 2.91
C ILE A 33 -7.17 1.59 1.82
N TYR A 34 -6.34 2.28 1.04
CA TYR A 34 -6.81 3.13 -0.04
C TYR A 34 -7.44 2.32 -1.17
N GLY A 35 -8.50 2.87 -1.75
CA GLY A 35 -9.14 2.32 -2.94
C GLY A 35 -8.32 2.52 -4.22
N ARG A 36 -8.68 1.80 -5.28
CA ARG A 36 -7.99 1.83 -6.57
C ARG A 36 -7.88 3.23 -7.20
N HIS A 37 -8.88 4.09 -6.97
CA HIS A 37 -8.88 5.47 -7.50
C HIS A 37 -7.77 6.34 -6.90
N ILE A 38 -7.25 5.97 -5.72
CA ILE A 38 -6.11 6.63 -5.05
C ILE A 38 -4.81 5.88 -5.34
N THR A 39 -4.80 4.55 -5.24
CA THR A 39 -3.57 3.76 -5.42
C THR A 39 -3.12 3.67 -6.88
N GLY A 40 -4.02 3.88 -7.85
CA GLY A 40 -3.72 3.80 -9.27
C GLY A 40 -3.31 2.40 -9.74
N MET A 41 -3.56 1.36 -8.93
CA MET A 41 -3.09 0.01 -9.22
C MET A 41 -4.00 -0.78 -10.18
N CYS A 42 -3.44 -1.82 -10.81
CA CYS A 42 -4.25 -2.81 -11.49
C CYS A 42 -5.00 -3.67 -10.47
N ILE A 43 -6.15 -4.21 -10.87
CA ILE A 43 -7.01 -5.05 -10.01
C ILE A 43 -6.24 -6.21 -9.34
N PRO A 44 -5.38 -6.99 -10.03
CA PRO A 44 -4.68 -8.09 -9.37
C PRO A 44 -3.70 -7.59 -8.30
N MET A 45 -2.97 -6.49 -8.54
CA MET A 45 -2.05 -5.93 -7.54
C MET A 45 -2.80 -5.31 -6.37
N GLN A 46 -3.94 -4.64 -6.60
CA GLN A 46 -4.79 -4.14 -5.53
C GLN A 46 -5.24 -5.26 -4.59
N LYS A 47 -5.77 -6.37 -5.14
CA LYS A 47 -6.16 -7.53 -4.33
C LYS A 47 -4.97 -8.12 -3.57
N ARG A 48 -3.80 -8.21 -4.21
CA ARG A 48 -2.58 -8.76 -3.59
C ARG A 48 -2.08 -7.89 -2.44
N ILE A 49 -1.99 -6.58 -2.62
CA ILE A 49 -1.56 -5.66 -1.56
C ILE A 49 -2.55 -5.66 -0.39
N SER A 50 -3.86 -5.63 -0.65
CA SER A 50 -4.86 -5.72 0.43
C SER A 50 -4.67 -6.98 1.28
N LYS A 51 -4.46 -8.15 0.65
CA LYS A 51 -4.18 -9.40 1.38
C LYS A 51 -2.89 -9.32 2.20
N LEU A 52 -1.82 -8.72 1.66
CA LEU A 52 -0.55 -8.59 2.36
C LEU A 52 -0.64 -7.62 3.53
N ILE A 53 -1.39 -6.51 3.41
CA ILE A 53 -1.66 -5.59 4.53
C ILE A 53 -2.43 -6.30 5.64
N ILE A 54 -3.52 -7.02 5.29
CA ILE A 54 -4.30 -7.78 6.27
C ILE A 54 -3.42 -8.82 6.97
N ARG A 55 -2.58 -9.55 6.21
CA ARG A 55 -1.64 -10.51 6.76
C ARG A 55 -0.63 -9.83 7.69
N SER A 56 0.00 -8.75 7.24
CA SER A 56 0.96 -7.96 8.04
C SER A 56 0.37 -7.57 9.39
N ARG A 57 -0.89 -7.12 9.38
CA ARG A 57 -1.64 -6.77 10.59
C ARG A 57 -1.93 -7.94 11.51
N GLN A 58 -2.40 -9.05 10.97
CA GLN A 58 -2.69 -10.27 11.75
C GLN A 58 -1.43 -10.83 12.43
N PHE A 59 -0.27 -10.70 11.79
CA PHE A 59 1.01 -11.13 12.36
C PHE A 59 1.70 -10.06 13.23
N GLY A 60 1.06 -8.91 13.47
CA GLY A 60 1.59 -7.86 14.34
C GLY A 60 2.71 -7.01 13.72
N PHE A 61 2.95 -7.10 12.42
CA PHE A 61 3.94 -6.27 11.73
C PHE A 61 3.45 -4.85 11.43
N MET A 62 2.14 -4.66 11.25
CA MET A 62 1.56 -3.36 10.89
C MET A 62 0.33 -3.03 11.77
N PRO A 63 0.18 -1.78 12.24
CA PRO A 63 -1.02 -1.34 12.96
C PRO A 63 -2.31 -1.28 12.09
N PHE A 64 -3.47 -1.39 12.73
CA PHE A 64 -4.77 -1.34 12.08
C PHE A 64 -5.32 0.09 11.94
N GLU A 65 -5.12 0.93 12.95
CA GLU A 65 -5.81 2.22 13.13
C GLU A 65 -5.01 3.43 12.67
N SER A 66 -3.69 3.31 12.56
CA SER A 66 -2.82 4.42 12.15
C SER A 66 -1.60 3.92 11.38
N LYS A 67 -0.90 4.81 10.70
CA LYS A 67 0.42 4.54 10.12
C LYS A 67 1.50 4.88 11.16
N GLU A 68 2.52 4.04 11.27
CA GLU A 68 3.65 4.31 12.16
C GLU A 68 4.32 5.63 11.82
N SER A 69 4.69 6.39 12.86
CA SER A 69 5.26 7.73 12.74
C SER A 69 6.54 7.77 11.90
N VAL A 70 7.36 6.71 11.99
CA VAL A 70 8.59 6.53 11.21
C VAL A 70 8.37 6.56 9.69
N PHE A 71 7.17 6.23 9.21
CA PHE A 71 6.85 6.18 7.78
C PHE A 71 6.07 7.40 7.28
N ILE A 72 5.73 8.37 8.14
CA ILE A 72 4.94 9.56 7.75
C ILE A 72 5.69 10.43 6.74
N GLY A 73 7.02 10.53 6.88
CA GLY A 73 7.87 11.33 5.99
C GLY A 73 8.20 10.68 4.64
N ASP A 74 7.74 9.45 4.39
CA ASP A 74 8.02 8.76 3.13
C ASP A 74 7.33 9.45 1.93
N PRO A 75 7.93 9.40 0.73
CA PRO A 75 7.33 9.96 -0.47
C PRO A 75 6.01 9.25 -0.80
N ARG A 76 4.98 10.04 -1.11
CA ARG A 76 3.66 9.50 -1.49
C ARG A 76 3.68 8.93 -2.90
N ILE A 77 3.47 7.63 -3.01
CA ILE A 77 3.38 6.89 -4.27
C ILE A 77 1.96 6.92 -4.85
N THR A 78 0.95 7.16 -4.01
CA THR A 78 -0.45 7.21 -4.43
C THR A 78 -0.73 8.46 -5.27
N VAL A 79 -1.59 8.31 -6.28
CA VAL A 79 -1.99 9.42 -7.14
C VAL A 79 -2.92 10.29 -6.32
N ARG A 80 -2.56 11.56 -6.07
CA ARG A 80 -3.55 12.54 -5.59
C ARG A 80 -4.68 12.55 -6.61
N SER A 81 -5.88 12.12 -6.23
CA SER A 81 -7.07 12.47 -7.00
C SER A 81 -7.09 13.99 -7.08
N ARG A 82 -6.86 14.53 -8.28
CA ARG A 82 -7.21 15.92 -8.54
C ARG A 82 -8.71 16.05 -8.41
#